data_AF-A0A672KEJ9-F1
#
_entry.id   AF-A0A672KEJ9-F1
#
_cell.length_a   1.000
_cell.length_b   1.000
_cell.length_c   1.000
_cell.angle_alpha   90.00
_cell.angle_beta   90.00
_cell.angle_gamma   90.00
#
_symmetry.space_group_name_H-M   'P 1'
#
loop_
_entity.id
_entity.type
_entity.pdbx_description
1 polymer ?
#
loop_
_entity_poly.entity_id
_entity_poly.type
_entity_poly.pdbx_seq_one_letter_code
_entity_poly.pdbx_strand_id
1 'polypeptide(L)'
;MQKEAEATELKKREADILRQQELENYIKEKERQILQLQEEAKDFITQDNLDQRIGEALDNPKNYNFAIDKEGRVVKRTAFQR
;
A
#
# COMPACT_ATOMS: atom_id res chain seq x y z
N MET A 1 -47.48 3.66 -16.39
CA MET A 1 -47.47 2.54 -15.44
C MET A 1 -46.52 1.40 -15.86
N GLN A 2 -46.73 0.63 -16.93
CA GLN A 2 -45.79 -0.46 -17.32
C GLN A 2 -44.37 0.01 -17.67
N LYS A 3 -44.21 1.07 -18.48
CA LYS A 3 -42.89 1.60 -18.88
C LYS A 3 -42.06 2.16 -17.71
N GLU A 4 -42.72 2.72 -16.68
CA GLU A 4 -42.02 3.19 -15.47
C GLU A 4 -41.52 2.04 -14.61
N ALA A 5 -42.30 0.95 -14.50
CA ALA A 5 -41.89 -0.23 -13.77
C ALA A 5 -40.67 -0.90 -14.41
N GLU A 6 -40.65 -1.04 -15.74
CA GLU A 6 -39.49 -1.56 -16.49
C GLU A 6 -38.25 -0.65 -16.35
N ALA A 7 -38.41 0.67 -16.46
CA ALA A 7 -37.31 1.61 -16.26
C ALA A 7 -36.74 1.56 -14.83
N THR A 8 -37.60 1.33 -13.84
CA THR A 8 -37.18 1.20 -12.43
C THR A 8 -36.45 -0.11 -12.19
N GLU A 9 -36.91 -1.23 -12.78
CA GLU A 9 -36.18 -2.50 -12.74
C GLU A 9 -34.81 -2.42 -13.40
N LEU A 10 -34.72 -1.79 -14.58
CA LEU A 10 -33.45 -1.63 -15.29
C LEU A 10 -32.43 -0.85 -14.45
N LYS A 11 -32.85 0.28 -13.87
CA LYS A 11 -31.99 1.07 -12.97
C LYS A 11 -31.53 0.29 -11.73
N LYS A 12 -32.40 -0.57 -11.17
CA LYS A 12 -32.01 -1.44 -10.05
C LYS A 12 -30.95 -2.46 -10.47
N ARG A 13 -31.15 -3.12 -11.60
CA ARG A 13 -30.17 -4.09 -12.14
C ARG A 13 -28.83 -3.43 -12.44
N GLU A 14 -28.83 -2.24 -13.05
CA GLU A 14 -27.61 -1.46 -13.29
C GLU A 14 -26.91 -1.08 -11.99
N ALA A 15 -27.65 -0.64 -10.98
CA ALA A 15 -27.09 -0.31 -9.66
C ALA A 15 -26.50 -1.55 -8.96
N ASP A 16 -27.14 -2.71 -9.09
CA ASP A 16 -26.63 -3.96 -8.49
C ASP A 16 -25.37 -4.46 -9.21
N ILE A 17 -25.30 -4.32 -10.55
CA ILE A 17 -24.09 -4.61 -11.32
C ILE A 17 -22.94 -3.70 -10.91
N LEU A 18 -23.19 -2.39 -10.77
CA LEU A 18 -22.17 -1.44 -10.32
C LEU A 18 -21.64 -1.77 -8.92
N ARG A 19 -22.54 -2.06 -7.97
CA ARG A 19 -22.14 -2.48 -6.62
C ARG A 19 -21.30 -3.75 -6.63
N GLN A 20 -21.68 -4.72 -7.46
CA GLN A 20 -20.93 -5.96 -7.59
C GLN A 20 -19.52 -5.70 -8.13
N GLN A 21 -19.39 -4.84 -9.15
CA GLN A 21 -18.08 -4.43 -9.69
C GLN A 21 -17.22 -3.68 -8.66
N GLU A 22 -17.82 -2.76 -7.89
CA GLU A 22 -17.12 -2.05 -6.82
C GLU A 22 -16.61 -3.01 -5.74
N LEU A 23 -17.43 -3.99 -5.35
CA LEU A 23 -17.04 -5.00 -4.39
C LEU A 23 -15.92 -5.89 -4.92
N GLU A 24 -15.98 -6.33 -6.17
CA GLU A 24 -14.92 -7.12 -6.80
C GLU A 24 -13.59 -6.35 -6.89
N ASN A 25 -13.66 -5.06 -7.23
CA ASN A 25 -12.47 -4.19 -7.25
C ASN A 25 -11.89 -4.00 -5.85
N TYR A 26 -12.75 -3.84 -4.84
CA TYR A 26 -12.32 -3.74 -3.44
C TYR A 26 -11.64 -5.04 -2.96
N ILE A 27 -12.22 -6.20 -3.28
CA ILE A 27 -11.63 -7.51 -2.91
C ILE A 27 -10.25 -7.66 -3.55
N LYS A 28 -10.12 -7.40 -4.86
CA LYS A 28 -8.83 -7.48 -5.57
C LYS A 28 -7.77 -6.56 -4.96
N GLU A 29 -8.15 -5.33 -4.60
CA GLU A 29 -7.25 -4.39 -3.97
C GLU A 29 -6.80 -4.88 -2.57
N LYS A 30 -7.71 -5.47 -1.80
CA LYS A 30 -7.37 -6.06 -0.50
C LYS A 30 -6.49 -7.30 -0.61
N GLU A 31 -6.73 -8.16 -1.59
CA GLU A 31 -5.85 -9.30 -1.87
C GLU A 31 -4.43 -8.82 -2.19
N ARG A 32 -4.28 -7.77 -3.01
CA ARG A 32 -2.98 -7.17 -3.31
C ARG A 32 -2.28 -6.64 -2.06
N GLN A 33 -3.02 -5.95 -1.18
CA GLN A 33 -2.48 -5.44 0.10
C GLN A 33 -2.03 -6.59 1.01
N ILE A 34 -2.80 -7.69 1.09
CA ILE A 34 -2.43 -8.86 1.88
C ILE A 34 -1.15 -9.48 1.35
N LEU A 35 -1.03 -9.66 0.03
CA LEU A 35 0.18 -10.20 -0.59
C LEU A 35 1.41 -9.33 -0.33
N GLN A 36 1.26 -8.01 -0.43
CA GLN A 36 2.35 -7.08 -0.10
C GLN A 36 2.78 -7.21 1.37
N LEU A 37 1.83 -7.27 2.30
CA LEU A 37 2.12 -7.43 3.72
C LEU A 37 2.78 -8.79 4.03
N GLN A 38 2.41 -9.85 3.32
CA GLN A 38 3.05 -11.17 3.47
C GLN A 38 4.52 -11.13 3.06
N GLU A 39 4.86 -10.38 2.01
CA GLU A 39 6.25 -10.19 1.60
C GLU A 39 7.02 -9.32 2.61
N GLU A 40 6.45 -8.19 3.05
CA GLU A 40 7.08 -7.30 4.04
C GLU A 40 7.27 -7.99 5.40
N ALA A 41 6.36 -8.88 5.80
CA ALA A 41 6.46 -9.62 7.05
C ALA A 41 7.68 -10.54 7.13
N LYS A 42 8.27 -10.95 6.00
CA LYS A 42 9.52 -11.73 5.98
C LYS A 42 10.70 -10.94 6.52
N ASP A 43 10.65 -9.61 6.43
CA ASP A 43 11.70 -8.73 6.91
C ASP A 43 11.55 -8.35 8.39
N PHE A 44 10.51 -8.84 9.07
CA PHE A 44 10.26 -8.52 10.47
C PHE A 44 11.29 -9.15 11.40
N ILE A 45 11.54 -8.43 12.49
CA ILE A 45 12.42 -8.91 13.55
C ILE A 45 11.61 -9.88 14.44
N THR A 46 12.12 -11.10 14.57
CA THR A 46 11.61 -12.16 15.44
C THR A 46 12.60 -12.42 16.56
N GLN A 47 12.21 -13.21 17.57
CA GLN A 47 13.15 -13.57 18.65
C GLN A 47 14.39 -14.29 18.11
N ASP A 48 14.24 -15.08 17.06
CA ASP A 48 15.32 -15.88 16.47
C ASP A 48 16.33 -15.04 15.68
N ASN A 49 15.90 -13.93 15.06
CA ASN A 49 16.77 -13.09 14.23
C ASN A 49 17.22 -11.78 14.91
N LEU A 50 16.85 -11.58 16.18
CA LEU A 50 17.04 -10.33 16.91
C LEU A 50 18.51 -9.91 17.00
N ASP A 51 19.37 -10.79 17.51
CA ASP A 51 20.80 -10.49 17.72
C ASP A 51 21.51 -10.18 16.40
N GLN A 52 21.19 -10.93 15.34
CA GLN A 52 21.72 -10.68 14.00
C GLN A 52 21.30 -9.31 13.48
N ARG A 53 20.01 -8.96 13.58
CA ARG A 53 19.48 -7.67 13.12
C ARG A 53 20.05 -6.49 13.88
N ILE A 54 20.35 -6.65 15.18
CA ILE A 54 21.05 -5.63 15.98
C ILE A 54 22.46 -5.39 15.43
N GLY A 55 23.24 -6.46 15.20
CA GLY A 55 24.59 -6.34 14.64
C GLY A 55 24.62 -5.65 13.28
N GLU A 56 23.75 -6.10 12.36
CA GLU A 56 23.63 -5.51 11.01
C GLU A 56 23.27 -4.02 11.06
N ALA A 57 22.39 -3.61 11.99
CA ALA A 57 21.99 -2.22 12.14
C ALA A 57 23.11 -1.34 12.70
N LEU A 58 23.95 -1.87 13.59
CA LEU A 58 25.12 -1.16 14.11
C LEU A 58 26.20 -0.99 13.04
N ASP A 59 26.40 -2.00 12.20
CA ASP A 59 27.39 -1.98 11.12
C ASP A 59 26.99 -1.10 9.93
N ASN A 60 25.67 -0.94 9.70
CA ASN A 60 25.12 -0.22 8.56
C ASN A 60 24.15 0.90 8.99
N PRO A 61 24.67 2.03 9.48
CA PRO A 61 23.83 3.15 9.88
C PRO A 61 23.20 3.82 8.65
N LYS A 62 21.88 3.95 8.64
CA LYS A 62 21.14 4.63 7.55
C LYS A 62 20.96 6.11 7.84
N ASN A 63 21.30 6.96 6.87
CA ASN A 63 21.05 8.40 6.93
C ASN A 63 19.79 8.78 6.17
N TYR A 64 18.80 9.34 6.87
CA TYR A 64 17.57 9.86 6.28
C TYR A 64 17.62 11.38 6.06
N ASN A 65 18.75 12.05 6.31
CA ASN A 65 18.89 13.48 6.09
C ASN A 65 18.95 13.80 4.60
N PHE A 66 18.04 14.65 4.16
CA PHE A 66 18.03 15.23 2.84
C PHE A 66 17.67 16.72 2.90
N ALA A 67 18.22 17.50 1.97
CA ALA A 67 17.87 18.90 1.79
C ALA A 67 16.90 19.07 0.62
N ILE A 68 15.99 20.04 0.74
CA ILE A 68 15.01 20.39 -0.27
C ILE A 68 15.20 21.86 -0.68
N ASP A 69 15.08 22.17 -1.97
CA ASP A 69 15.06 23.56 -2.46
C ASP A 69 13.69 24.24 -2.31
N LYS A 70 13.60 25.51 -2.73
CA LYS A 70 12.35 26.29 -2.69
C LYS A 70 11.27 25.76 -3.65
N GLU A 71 11.64 24.91 -4.61
CA GLU A 71 10.73 24.28 -5.56
C GLU A 71 10.27 22.89 -5.10
N GLY A 72 10.70 22.44 -3.91
CA GLY A 72 10.34 21.14 -3.36
C GLY A 72 11.18 19.97 -3.86
N ARG A 73 12.29 20.23 -4.57
CA ARG A 73 13.16 19.17 -5.11
C ARG A 73 14.24 18.78 -4.10
N VAL A 74 14.53 17.49 -4.01
CA VAL A 74 15.60 16.99 -3.13
C VAL A 74 16.96 17.29 -3.77
N VAL A 75 17.73 18.18 -3.14
CA VAL A 75 19.00 18.70 -3.69
C VAL A 75 20.25 18.00 -3.13
N LYS A 76 20.15 17.35 -1.98
CA LYS A 76 21.27 16.58 -1.41
C LYS A 76 20.75 15.51 -0.47
N ARG A 77 21.28 14.28 -0.60
CA ARG A 77 21.21 13.25 0.44
C ARG A 77 22.57 13.20 1.12
N THR A 78 22.60 13.29 2.45
CA THR A 78 23.86 13.25 3.19
C THR A 78 24.37 11.81 3.21
N ALA A 79 25.51 11.55 2.54
CA ALA A 79 26.18 10.26 2.65
C ALA A 79 26.76 10.09 4.07
N PHE A 80 26.63 8.88 4.62
CA PHE A 80 27.30 8.52 5.87
C PHE A 80 28.81 8.51 5.61
N GLN A 81 29.59 9.28 6.37
CA GLN A 81 31.04 9.13 6.45
C GLN A 81 31.32 8.25 7.68
N ARG A 82 32.05 7.14 7.47
CA ARG A 82 32.61 6.33 8.57
C ARG A 82 33.84 7.01 9.13
#